data_AF-A0A2V9P6M8-F1
#
_entry.id   AF-A0A2V9P6M8-F1
#
_cell.length_a   1.000
_cell.length_b   1.000
_cell.length_c   1.000
_cell.angle_alpha   90.00
_cell.angle_beta   90.00
_cell.angle_gamma   90.00
#
_symmetry.space_group_name_H-M   'P 1'
#
loop_
_entity.id
_entity.type
_entity.pdbx_description
1 polymer ?
#
loop_
_entity_poly.entity_id
_entity_poly.type
_entity_poly.pdbx_seq_one_letter_code
_entity_poly.pdbx_strand_id
1 'polypeptide(L)' 'LVAVAKHSHAHSDLKDISDLNPKLLKEVGEFFINYHKQSGEKFKVLGVKGPKEAERLLNSTIKRAKSA' A
#
# COMPACT_ATOMS: atom_id res chain seq x y z
N LEU A 1 -1.24 -3.44 0.95
CA LEU A 1 -2.27 -2.39 0.76
C LEU A 1 -1.83 -1.17 1.54
N VAL A 2 -2.08 0.04 1.04
CA VAL A 2 -1.94 1.29 1.80
C VAL A 2 -3.36 1.82 2.01
N ALA A 3 -3.68 2.24 3.23
CA ALA A 3 -5.02 2.70 3.60
C ALA A 3 -4.91 3.82 4.65
N VAL A 4 -5.95 4.64 4.71
CA VAL A 4 -6.11 5.68 5.74
C VAL A 4 -7.35 5.38 6.59
N ALA A 5 -7.34 5.86 7.83
CA ALA A 5 -8.48 5.70 8.72
C ALA A 5 -9.67 6.53 8.24
N LYS A 6 -10.84 5.89 8.09
CA LYS A 6 -12.07 6.54 7.60
C LYS A 6 -12.56 7.70 8.48
N HIS A 7 -12.39 7.58 9.80
CA HIS A 7 -12.84 8.58 10.78
C HIS A 7 -11.70 9.46 11.30
N SER A 8 -10.72 9.77 10.43
CA SER A 8 -9.67 10.74 10.75
C SER A 8 -9.97 12.07 10.07
N HIS A 9 -10.11 13.13 10.87
CA HIS A 9 -10.22 14.50 10.35
C HIS A 9 -8.98 14.91 9.53
N ALA A 10 -7.81 14.37 9.84
CA ALA A 10 -6.56 14.68 9.13
C ALA A 10 -6.43 13.97 7.77
N HIS A 11 -7.28 12.98 7.49
CA HIS A 11 -7.17 12.12 6.31
C HIS A 11 -8.49 12.01 5.53
N SER A 12 -9.51 12.80 5.88
CA SER A 12 -10.84 12.73 5.27
C SER A 12 -10.85 13.03 3.78
N ASP A 13 -9.87 13.82 3.32
CA ASP A 13 -9.82 14.31 1.93
C ASP A 13 -8.95 13.43 1.02
N LEU A 14 -8.23 12.46 1.58
CA LEU A 14 -7.33 11.56 0.84
C LEU A 14 -8.13 10.44 0.16
N LYS A 15 -8.14 10.40 -1.17
CA LYS A 15 -8.91 9.43 -1.96
C LYS A 15 -8.05 8.59 -2.89
N ASP A 16 -6.93 9.13 -3.34
CA ASP A 16 -5.96 8.46 -4.19
C ASP A 16 -4.57 8.45 -3.55
N ILE A 17 -3.72 7.55 -4.03
CA ILE A 17 -2.34 7.50 -3.61
C ILE A 17 -1.57 8.77 -4.03
N SER A 18 -2.01 9.44 -5.12
CA SER A 18 -1.45 10.72 -5.55
C SER A 18 -1.73 11.87 -4.59
N ASP A 19 -2.72 11.75 -3.70
CA ASP A 19 -3.06 12.78 -2.72
C ASP A 19 -2.06 12.79 -1.55
N LEU A 20 -1.27 11.72 -1.40
CA LEU A 20 -0.21 11.63 -0.39
C LEU A 20 1.05 12.36 -0.84
N ASN A 21 1.81 12.84 0.14
CA ASN A 21 3.13 13.41 -0.09
C ASN A 21 4.03 12.39 -0.84
N PRO A 22 4.52 12.71 -2.05
CA PRO A 22 5.37 11.80 -2.84
C PRO A 22 6.65 11.37 -2.11
N LYS A 23 7.18 12.23 -1.22
CA LYS A 23 8.35 11.91 -0.40
C LYS A 23 8.03 10.81 0.61
N LEU A 24 6.86 10.87 1.25
CA LEU A 24 6.39 9.83 2.17
C LEU A 24 6.28 8.48 1.45
N LEU A 25 5.71 8.46 0.23
CA LEU A 25 5.62 7.24 -0.56
C LEU A 25 6.99 6.63 -0.88
N LYS A 26 7.97 7.49 -1.18
CA LYS A 26 9.36 7.06 -1.40
C LYS A 26 9.96 6.45 -0.13
N GLU A 27 9.82 7.13 1.01
CA GLU A 27 10.34 6.67 2.30
C GLU A 27 9.73 5.32 2.73
N VAL A 28 8.42 5.13 2.51
CA VAL A 28 7.76 3.84 2.75
C VAL A 28 8.37 2.74 1.86
N GLY A 29 8.65 3.04 0.58
CA GLY A 29 9.32 2.09 -0.31
C GLY A 29 10.74 1.73 0.13
N GLU A 30 11.52 2.74 0.53
CA GLU A 30 12.88 2.56 1.07
C GLU A 30 12.89 1.74 2.35
N PHE A 31 11.89 1.92 3.23
CA PHE A 31 11.72 1.11 4.42
C PHE A 31 11.63 -0.39 4.08
N PHE A 32 10.79 -0.80 3.13
CA PHE A 32 10.68 -2.21 2.75
C PHE A 32 11.97 -2.78 2.15
N ILE A 33 12.67 -1.99 1.32
CA ILE A 33 13.96 -2.40 0.73
C ILE A 33 15.00 -2.62 1.84
N ASN A 34 15.12 -1.65 2.75
CA ASN A 34 16.10 -1.70 3.83
C ASN A 34 15.80 -2.80 4.85
N TYR A 35 14.53 -3.06 5.13
CA TYR A 35 14.10 -4.14 6.03
C TYR A 35 14.54 -5.51 5.51
N HIS A 36 14.26 -5.83 4.25
CA HIS A 36 14.64 -7.12 3.64
C HIS A 36 16.15 -7.23 3.41
N LYS A 37 16.84 -6.11 3.14
CA LYS A 37 18.30 -6.11 3.06
C LYS A 37 18.94 -6.61 4.35
N GLN A 38 18.37 -6.27 5.51
CA GLN A 38 18.85 -6.75 6.81
C GLN A 38 18.62 -8.26 7.01
N SER A 39 17.58 -8.85 6.40
CA SER A 39 17.34 -10.30 6.41
C SER A 39 18.10 -11.06 5.31
N GLY A 40 18.95 -10.37 4.53
CA GLY A 40 19.69 -10.97 3.40
C GLY A 40 18.84 -11.18 2.14
N GLU A 41 17.59 -10.71 2.13
CA GLU A 41 16.66 -10.86 1.02
C GLU A 41 16.72 -9.65 0.06
N LYS A 42 16.55 -9.93 -1.24
CA LYS A 42 16.45 -8.87 -2.26
C LYS A 42 14.99 -8.49 -2.44
N PHE A 43 14.65 -7.27 -2.02
CA PHE A 43 13.33 -6.68 -2.23
C PHE A 43 13.40 -5.51 -3.21
N LYS A 44 12.40 -5.43 -4.11
CA LYS A 44 12.25 -4.32 -5.07
C LYS A 44 10.80 -3.87 -5.12
N VAL A 45 10.57 -2.57 -4.95
CA VAL A 45 9.27 -1.95 -5.23
C VAL A 45 9.05 -1.94 -6.74
N LEU A 46 8.00 -2.62 -7.21
CA LEU A 46 7.66 -2.70 -8.65
C LEU A 46 6.84 -1.52 -9.13
N GLY A 47 6.12 -0.86 -8.22
CA GLY A 47 5.32 0.31 -8.50
C GLY A 47 4.29 0.58 -7.41
N VAL A 48 3.69 1.75 -7.49
CA VAL A 48 2.61 2.19 -6.61
C VAL A 48 1.35 2.34 -7.47
N LYS A 49 0.23 1.78 -7.01
CA LYS A 49 -1.04 1.74 -7.75
C LYS A 49 -2.15 2.36 -6.90
N GLY A 50 -3.13 2.94 -7.59
CA GLY A 50 -4.27 3.62 -6.98
C GLY A 50 -5.33 2.68 -6.37
N PRO A 51 -6.39 3.24 -5.78
CA PRO A 51 -7.38 2.53 -4.98
C PRO A 51 -8.15 1.46 -5.76
N LYS A 52 -8.40 1.65 -7.06
CA LYS A 52 -9.08 0.65 -7.90
C LYS A 52 -8.35 -0.69 -7.93
N GLU A 53 -7.02 -0.64 -8.04
CA GLU A 53 -6.21 -1.86 -8.07
C GLU A 53 -6.13 -2.51 -6.68
N ALA A 54 -6.08 -1.68 -5.62
CA ALA A 54 -6.16 -2.13 -4.25
C ALA A 54 -7.48 -2.87 -3.95
N GLU A 55 -8.61 -2.31 -4.39
CA GLU A 55 -9.95 -2.90 -4.26
C GLU A 55 -10.06 -4.21 -5.04
N ARG A 56 -9.59 -4.24 -6.30
CA ARG A 56 -9.57 -5.44 -7.13
C ARG A 56 -8.82 -6.59 -6.45
N LEU A 57 -7.64 -6.31 -5.90
CA LEU A 57 -6.84 -7.30 -5.18
C LEU A 57 -7.56 -7.79 -3.92
N LEU A 58 -8.09 -6.87 -3.11
CA LEU A 58 -8.80 -7.21 -1.88
C LEU A 58 -10.02 -8.11 -2.15
N ASN A 59 -10.88 -7.73 -3.10
CA ASN A 59 -12.07 -8.50 -3.47
C ASN A 59 -11.70 -9.90 -3.99
N SER A 60 -10.65 -10.01 -4.81
CA SER A 60 -10.19 -11.30 -5.32
C SER A 60 -9.69 -12.23 -4.20
N THR A 61 -9.03 -11.68 -3.18
CA THR A 61 -8.52 -12.44 -2.05
C THR A 61 -9.62 -12.81 -1.06
N ILE A 62 -10.58 -11.92 -0.79
CA ILE A 62 -11.77 -12.25 0.01
C ILE A 62 -12.55 -13.41 -0.62
N LYS A 63 -12.72 -13.40 -1.95
CA LYS A 63 -13.39 -14.50 -2.66
C LYS A 63 -12.64 -15.81 -2.46
N ARG A 64 -11.31 -15.81 -2.63
CA ARG A 64 -10.45 -17.00 -2.42
C ARG A 64 -10.52 -17.53 -0.99
N ALA A 65 -10.45 -16.64 -0.01
CA ALA A 65 -10.49 -17.01 1.40
C ALA A 65 -11.84 -17.61 1.82
N LYS A 66 -12.94 -17.22 1.18
CA LYS A 66 -14.28 -17.80 1.42
C LYS A 66 -14.49 -19.16 0.74
N SER A 67 -13.68 -19.48 -0.26
CA SER A 67 -13.76 -20.74 -1.01
C SER A 67 -12.74 -21.79 -0.56
N ALA A 68 -11.91 -21.46 0.44
CA ALA A 68 -10.94 -22.35 1.08
C ALA A 68 -11.52 -22.87 2.41
#